data_AF-A0AAU2JQB9-F1
#
_entry.id   AF-A0AAU2JQB9-F1
#
_cell.length_a   1.000
_cell.length_b   1.000
_cell.length_c   1.000
_cell.angle_alpha   90.00
_cell.angle_beta   90.00
_cell.angle_gamma   90.00
#
_symmetry.space_group_name_H-M   'P 1'
#
loop_
_entity.id
_entity.type
_entity.pdbx_description
1 polymer ?
#
loop_
_entity_poly.entity_id
_entity_poly.type
_entity_poly.pdbx_seq_one_letter_code
_entity_poly.pdbx_strand_id
1 'polypeptide(L)'
;MAVQSAPGGYGTAHAGVLSVECDSLSEYKAMVDALLDDLTGSDADHRTLADGALPAGRLGTGFPEAEALFTSYGRVIAELQRLSKGLAGQIEALGIAIRSAGRGYDGVDEESRRRMAALAREARAQYVPERDPYQQEQGGPAAPGQGGGTAGGGH
;
A
#
# COMPACT_ATOMS: atom_id res chain seq x y z
N MET A 1 -43.85 -20.29 17.87
CA MET A 1 -43.37 -18.93 17.52
C MET A 1 -42.13 -19.11 16.66
N ALA A 2 -42.19 -18.66 15.41
CA ALA A 2 -41.10 -18.77 14.45
C ALA A 2 -40.00 -17.74 14.76
N VAL A 3 -38.74 -18.18 14.80
CA VAL A 3 -37.59 -17.28 14.78
C VAL A 3 -37.45 -16.76 13.35
N GLN A 4 -37.65 -15.47 13.18
CA GLN A 4 -37.48 -14.79 11.90
C GLN A 4 -35.98 -14.55 11.70
N SER A 5 -35.34 -15.42 10.94
CA SER A 5 -33.98 -15.19 10.43
C SER A 5 -34.03 -14.01 9.46
N ALA A 6 -33.34 -12.92 9.79
CA ALA A 6 -33.13 -11.79 8.89
C ALA A 6 -31.97 -12.09 7.92
N PRO A 7 -32.18 -12.15 6.60
CA PRO A 7 -31.09 -12.25 5.64
C PRO A 7 -30.63 -10.84 5.22
N GLY A 8 -29.32 -10.56 5.27
CA GLY A 8 -28.71 -9.60 4.35
C GLY A 8 -28.16 -8.26 4.87
N GLY A 9 -28.21 -7.95 6.17
CA GLY A 9 -27.75 -6.63 6.66
C GLY A 9 -26.24 -6.39 6.64
N TYR A 10 -25.44 -7.42 6.93
CA TYR A 10 -24.00 -7.26 7.17
C TYR A 10 -23.18 -7.04 5.89
N GLY A 11 -23.52 -7.70 4.78
CA GLY A 11 -22.77 -7.59 3.52
C GLY A 11 -22.86 -6.21 2.88
N THR A 12 -24.03 -5.58 2.93
CA THR A 12 -24.26 -4.25 2.36
C THR A 12 -23.57 -3.16 3.17
N ALA A 13 -23.58 -3.27 4.51
CA ALA A 13 -22.87 -2.34 5.37
C ALA A 13 -21.35 -2.37 5.14
N HIS A 14 -20.77 -3.57 5.00
CA HIS A 14 -19.34 -3.73 4.67
C HIS A 14 -18.99 -3.20 3.28
N ALA A 15 -19.82 -3.44 2.26
CA ALA A 15 -19.61 -2.87 0.93
C ALA A 15 -19.64 -1.33 0.95
N GLY A 16 -20.52 -0.73 1.78
CA GLY A 16 -20.58 0.71 1.98
C GLY A 16 -19.29 1.29 2.59
N VAL A 17 -18.75 0.66 3.63
CA VAL A 17 -17.47 1.09 4.25
C VAL A 17 -16.32 1.01 3.24
N LEU A 18 -16.20 -0.11 2.52
CA LEU A 18 -15.16 -0.28 1.49
C LEU A 18 -15.29 0.75 0.36
N SER A 19 -16.50 1.17 0.01
CA SER A 19 -16.70 2.22 -0.99
C SER A 19 -16.17 3.57 -0.52
N VAL A 20 -16.47 3.97 0.72
CA VAL A 20 -15.98 5.23 1.30
C VAL A 20 -14.45 5.24 1.38
N GLU A 21 -13.85 4.11 1.78
CA GLU A 21 -12.39 3.96 1.79
C GLU A 21 -11.81 4.05 0.37
N CYS A 22 -12.44 3.39 -0.61
CA CYS A 22 -12.03 3.44 -2.01
C CYS A 22 -12.05 4.88 -2.58
N ASP A 23 -13.10 5.64 -2.25
CA ASP A 23 -13.22 7.05 -2.66
C ASP A 23 -12.11 7.90 -2.03
N SER A 24 -11.89 7.75 -0.73
CA SER A 24 -10.82 8.46 0.01
C SER A 24 -9.43 8.16 -0.56
N LEU A 25 -9.14 6.89 -0.87
CA LEU A 25 -7.88 6.48 -1.49
C LEU A 25 -7.74 7.03 -2.91
N SER A 26 -8.84 7.15 -3.65
CA SER A 26 -8.85 7.72 -5.00
C SER A 26 -8.53 9.20 -5.01
N GLU A 27 -9.10 9.97 -4.07
CA GLU A 27 -8.78 11.39 -3.88
C GLU A 27 -7.30 11.58 -3.48
N TYR A 28 -6.80 10.76 -2.56
CA TYR A 28 -5.40 10.84 -2.15
C TYR A 28 -4.46 10.51 -3.31
N LYS A 29 -4.78 9.46 -4.09
CA LYS A 29 -4.02 9.13 -5.30
C LYS A 29 -4.00 10.29 -6.29
N ALA A 30 -5.15 10.92 -6.55
CA ALA A 30 -5.23 12.07 -7.47
C ALA A 30 -4.33 13.22 -7.01
N MET A 31 -4.28 13.48 -5.70
CA MET A 31 -3.37 14.47 -5.13
C MET A 31 -1.89 14.12 -5.34
N VAL A 32 -1.51 12.85 -5.16
CA VAL A 32 -0.14 12.37 -5.40
C VAL A 32 0.22 12.45 -6.89
N ASP A 33 -0.70 12.09 -7.78
CA ASP A 33 -0.50 12.17 -9.22
C ASP A 33 -0.34 13.63 -9.68
N ALA A 34 -1.18 14.55 -9.18
CA ALA A 34 -1.03 15.98 -9.44
C ALA A 34 0.32 16.52 -8.95
N LEU A 35 0.77 16.10 -7.76
CA LEU A 35 2.10 16.49 -7.25
C LEU A 35 3.23 15.94 -8.13
N LEU A 36 3.10 14.72 -8.67
CA LEU A 36 4.07 14.16 -9.61
C LEU A 36 4.11 14.94 -10.93
N ASP A 37 2.95 15.32 -11.45
CA ASP A 37 2.83 16.13 -12.67
C ASP A 37 3.46 17.52 -12.45
N ASP A 38 3.17 18.18 -11.32
CA ASP A 38 3.76 19.47 -10.97
C ASP A 38 5.28 19.38 -10.83
N LEU A 39 5.79 18.34 -10.17
CA LEU A 39 7.22 18.15 -9.97
C LEU A 39 7.93 17.85 -11.30
N THR A 40 7.40 16.93 -12.11
CA THR A 40 8.03 16.52 -13.37
C THR A 40 7.76 17.47 -14.55
N GLY A 41 6.73 18.31 -14.47
CA GLY A 41 6.40 19.34 -15.45
C GLY A 41 7.04 20.70 -15.16
N SER A 42 7.67 20.87 -14.00
CA SER A 42 8.35 22.12 -13.60
C SER A 42 9.73 22.26 -14.25
N ASP A 43 10.23 23.50 -14.33
CA ASP A 43 11.64 23.82 -14.66
C ASP A 43 12.65 23.13 -13.72
N ALA A 44 12.19 22.64 -12.57
CA ALA A 44 12.95 21.84 -11.62
C ALA A 44 12.94 20.32 -11.91
N ASP A 45 12.35 19.87 -13.03
CA ASP A 45 12.38 18.45 -13.40
C ASP A 45 13.83 17.95 -13.52
N HIS A 46 14.10 16.79 -12.95
CA HIS A 46 15.42 16.19 -12.94
C HIS A 46 15.97 15.94 -14.35
N ARG A 47 15.13 15.70 -15.36
CA ARG A 47 15.58 15.58 -16.75
C ARG A 47 15.93 16.94 -17.33
N THR A 48 15.09 17.95 -17.13
CA THR A 48 15.38 19.34 -17.54
C THR A 48 16.65 19.91 -16.87
N LEU A 49 16.88 19.57 -15.60
CA LEU A 49 18.10 19.90 -14.87
C LEU A 49 19.33 19.14 -15.40
N ALA A 50 19.17 17.86 -15.76
CA ALA A 50 20.23 17.03 -16.32
C ALA A 50 20.55 17.35 -17.81
N ASP A 51 19.54 17.76 -18.59
CA ASP A 51 19.63 18.00 -20.04
C ASP A 51 20.16 19.40 -20.40
N GLY A 52 20.39 20.29 -19.43
CA GLY A 52 21.20 21.49 -19.69
C GLY A 52 20.87 22.80 -18.95
N ALA A 53 19.98 22.83 -17.97
CA ALA A 53 19.75 24.08 -17.23
C ALA A 53 20.95 24.51 -16.36
N LEU A 54 21.80 23.56 -15.95
CA LEU A 54 23.10 23.84 -15.34
C LEU A 54 24.17 22.98 -16.03
N PRO A 55 24.84 23.49 -17.08
CA PRO A 55 26.05 22.85 -17.58
C PRO A 55 26.97 22.63 -16.39
N ALA A 56 27.43 21.39 -16.18
CA ALA A 56 28.47 21.09 -15.21
C ALA A 56 29.63 22.08 -15.44
N GLY A 57 29.74 23.10 -14.57
CA GLY A 57 30.64 24.23 -14.78
C GLY A 57 30.06 25.65 -14.61
N ARG A 58 28.74 25.88 -14.66
CA ARG A 58 28.19 27.25 -14.40
C ARG A 58 28.07 27.62 -12.93
N LEU A 59 27.86 26.63 -12.06
CA LEU A 59 28.03 26.80 -10.61
C LEU A 59 29.48 26.54 -10.18
N GLY A 60 30.35 26.07 -11.08
CA GLY A 60 31.65 25.47 -10.75
C GLY A 60 31.56 23.96 -10.57
N THR A 61 32.61 23.23 -10.92
CA THR A 61 32.77 21.82 -10.53
C THR A 61 33.10 21.77 -9.03
N GLY A 62 32.44 20.88 -8.27
CA GLY A 62 32.73 20.67 -6.83
C GLY A 62 31.71 21.24 -5.83
N PHE A 63 30.42 21.32 -6.18
CA PHE A 63 29.33 21.62 -5.23
C PHE A 63 28.58 20.33 -4.85
N PRO A 64 29.10 19.52 -3.92
CA PRO A 64 28.45 18.28 -3.48
C PRO A 64 27.02 18.50 -2.98
N GLU A 65 26.70 19.70 -2.50
CA GLU A 65 25.36 20.07 -2.04
C GLU A 65 24.33 20.11 -3.19
N ALA A 66 24.74 20.53 -4.39
CA ALA A 66 23.85 20.56 -5.56
C ALA A 66 23.57 19.15 -6.08
N GLU A 67 24.57 18.27 -6.09
CA GLU A 67 24.42 16.85 -6.44
C GLU A 67 23.57 16.09 -5.41
N ALA A 68 23.75 16.39 -4.12
CA ALA A 68 22.94 15.83 -3.05
C ALA A 68 21.47 16.26 -3.18
N LEU A 69 21.22 17.54 -3.49
CA LEU A 69 19.87 18.04 -3.74
C LEU A 69 19.21 17.32 -4.92
N PHE A 70 19.90 17.21 -6.05
CA PHE A 70 19.42 16.49 -7.23
C PHE A 70 19.07 15.03 -6.92
N THR A 71 19.96 14.34 -6.21
CA THR A 71 19.75 12.95 -5.77
C THR A 71 18.53 12.83 -4.85
N SER A 72 18.38 13.75 -3.89
CA SER A 72 17.25 13.75 -2.97
C SER A 72 15.92 13.99 -3.69
N TYR A 73 15.90 14.90 -4.67
CA TYR A 73 14.74 15.18 -5.49
C TYR A 73 14.32 13.98 -6.33
N GLY A 74 15.27 13.33 -7.01
CA GLY A 74 15.02 12.08 -7.74
C GLY A 74 14.48 10.97 -6.84
N ARG A 75 14.96 10.87 -5.59
CA ARG A 75 14.44 9.92 -4.60
C ARG A 75 12.98 10.22 -4.24
N VAL A 76 12.62 11.48 -4.03
CA VAL A 76 11.23 11.88 -3.71
C VAL A 76 10.30 11.48 -4.85
N ILE A 77 10.64 11.81 -6.10
CA ILE A 77 9.85 11.41 -7.26
C ILE A 77 9.69 9.89 -7.33
N ALA A 78 10.77 9.14 -7.14
CA ALA A 78 10.71 7.68 -7.19
C ALA A 78 9.80 7.08 -6.10
N GLU A 79 9.86 7.62 -4.87
CA GLU A 79 8.98 7.18 -3.78
C GLU A 79 7.52 7.59 -4.02
N LEU A 80 7.25 8.79 -4.55
CA LEU A 80 5.90 9.23 -4.91
C LEU A 80 5.30 8.37 -6.03
N GLN A 81 6.08 7.99 -7.05
CA GLN A 81 5.65 7.07 -8.10
C GLN A 81 5.32 5.68 -7.53
N ARG A 82 6.16 5.17 -6.62
CA ARG A 82 5.91 3.90 -5.93
C ARG A 82 4.62 3.95 -5.12
N LEU A 83 4.40 5.05 -4.39
CA LEU A 83 3.21 5.28 -3.59
C LEU A 83 1.95 5.35 -4.47
N SER A 84 1.96 6.17 -5.52
CA SER A 84 0.85 6.29 -6.47
C SER A 84 0.46 4.94 -7.08
N LYS A 85 1.47 4.13 -7.46
CA LYS A 85 1.25 2.78 -7.97
C LYS A 85 0.63 1.86 -6.91
N GLY A 86 1.13 1.91 -5.68
CA GLY A 86 0.59 1.13 -4.56
C GLY A 86 -0.88 1.47 -4.28
N LEU A 87 -1.23 2.76 -4.25
CA LEU A 87 -2.61 3.23 -4.10
C LEU A 87 -3.52 2.74 -5.21
N ALA A 88 -3.06 2.78 -6.47
CA ALA A 88 -3.82 2.26 -7.60
C ALA A 88 -4.16 0.76 -7.42
N GLY A 89 -3.18 -0.03 -6.95
CA GLY A 89 -3.39 -1.45 -6.66
C GLY A 89 -4.38 -1.69 -5.52
N GLN A 90 -4.36 -0.87 -4.47
CA GLN A 90 -5.32 -0.95 -3.36
C GLN A 90 -6.73 -0.61 -3.82
N ILE A 91 -6.91 0.49 -4.55
CA ILE A 91 -8.21 0.91 -5.13
C ILE A 91 -8.80 -0.21 -5.98
N GLU A 92 -7.98 -0.84 -6.82
CA GLU A 92 -8.44 -1.95 -7.66
C GLU A 92 -8.86 -3.18 -6.82
N ALA A 93 -8.07 -3.54 -5.80
CA ALA A 93 -8.40 -4.63 -4.89
C ALA A 93 -9.71 -4.37 -4.13
N LEU A 94 -9.91 -3.16 -3.60
CA LEU A 94 -11.16 -2.75 -2.94
C LEU A 94 -12.33 -2.79 -3.93
N GLY A 95 -12.15 -2.31 -5.16
CA GLY A 95 -13.17 -2.37 -6.20
C GLY A 95 -13.60 -3.81 -6.54
N ILE A 96 -12.66 -4.75 -6.58
CA ILE A 96 -12.96 -6.19 -6.73
C ILE A 96 -13.73 -6.70 -5.50
N ALA A 97 -13.31 -6.34 -4.28
CA ALA A 97 -13.96 -6.75 -3.04
C ALA A 97 -15.41 -6.25 -2.94
N ILE A 98 -15.67 -4.98 -3.26
CA ILE A 98 -17.02 -4.38 -3.29
C ILE A 98 -17.93 -5.15 -4.27
N ARG A 99 -17.44 -5.41 -5.49
CA ARG A 99 -18.21 -6.18 -6.50
C ARG A 99 -18.49 -7.61 -6.06
N SER A 100 -17.57 -8.22 -5.30
CA SER A 100 -17.75 -9.59 -4.77
C SER A 100 -18.76 -9.65 -3.62
N ALA A 101 -18.75 -8.65 -2.73
CA ALA A 101 -19.67 -8.57 -1.59
C ALA A 101 -21.13 -8.47 -2.02
N GLY A 102 -21.40 -7.83 -3.17
CA GLY A 102 -22.75 -7.71 -3.74
C GLY A 102 -23.28 -8.97 -4.44
N ARG A 103 -22.42 -9.94 -4.82
CA ARG A 103 -22.82 -11.10 -5.64
C ARG A 103 -22.53 -12.48 -5.00
N GLY A 104 -21.88 -12.54 -3.84
CA GLY A 104 -21.49 -13.81 -3.20
C GLY A 104 -20.29 -14.48 -3.86
N TYR A 105 -19.78 -15.58 -3.28
CA TYR A 105 -18.56 -16.28 -3.73
C TYR A 105 -18.67 -16.86 -5.15
N ASP A 106 -19.88 -17.26 -5.59
CA ASP A 106 -20.15 -17.71 -6.97
C ASP A 106 -20.12 -16.55 -7.99
N GLY A 107 -20.13 -15.30 -7.52
CA GLY A 107 -20.19 -14.09 -8.35
C GLY A 107 -18.84 -13.47 -8.71
N VAL A 108 -17.71 -14.04 -8.25
CA VAL A 108 -16.36 -13.59 -8.60
C VAL A 108 -15.87 -14.41 -9.81
N ASP A 109 -15.76 -13.74 -10.95
CA ASP A 109 -15.25 -14.37 -12.16
C ASP A 109 -13.76 -14.74 -12.03
N GLU A 110 -13.28 -15.66 -12.89
CA GLU A 110 -11.89 -16.15 -12.87
C GLU A 110 -10.85 -15.06 -13.13
N GLU A 111 -11.13 -14.10 -14.00
CA GLU A 111 -10.28 -12.92 -14.24
C GLU A 111 -10.14 -12.07 -12.98
N SER A 112 -11.23 -11.78 -12.28
CA SER A 112 -11.20 -11.06 -10.99
C SER A 112 -10.33 -11.79 -9.96
N ARG A 113 -10.41 -13.12 -9.89
CA ARG A 113 -9.56 -13.93 -9.00
C ARG A 113 -8.08 -13.86 -9.39
N ARG A 114 -7.77 -14.02 -10.68
CA ARG A 114 -6.41 -13.88 -11.21
C ARG A 114 -5.84 -12.50 -10.94
N ARG A 115 -6.65 -11.45 -11.12
CA ARG A 115 -6.22 -10.08 -10.91
C ARG A 115 -5.92 -9.81 -9.44
N MET A 116 -6.78 -10.26 -8.54
CA MET A 116 -6.55 -10.17 -7.10
C MET A 116 -5.29 -10.93 -6.65
N ALA A 117 -5.01 -12.11 -7.23
CA ALA A 117 -3.76 -12.83 -6.99
C ALA A 117 -2.52 -12.07 -7.50
N ALA A 118 -2.62 -11.39 -8.65
CA ALA A 118 -1.56 -10.53 -9.16
C ALA A 118 -1.32 -9.32 -8.25
N LEU A 119 -2.38 -8.63 -7.83
CA LEU A 119 -2.31 -7.50 -6.90
C LEU A 119 -1.67 -7.92 -5.56
N ALA A 120 -2.03 -9.09 -5.02
CA ALA A 120 -1.42 -9.61 -3.80
C ALA A 120 0.09 -9.86 -3.96
N ARG A 121 0.53 -10.35 -5.13
CA ARG A 121 1.96 -10.53 -5.44
C ARG A 121 2.68 -9.18 -5.57
N GLU A 122 2.07 -8.22 -6.26
CA GLU A 122 2.62 -6.87 -6.41
C GLU A 122 2.77 -6.18 -5.05
N ALA A 123 1.74 -6.25 -4.19
CA ALA A 123 1.78 -5.71 -2.84
C ALA A 123 2.89 -6.34 -1.99
N ARG A 124 3.06 -7.67 -2.04
CA ARG A 124 4.15 -8.37 -1.34
C ARG A 124 5.53 -7.96 -1.84
N ALA A 125 5.69 -7.72 -3.14
CA ALA A 125 6.97 -7.28 -3.70
C ALA A 125 7.36 -5.85 -3.29
N GLN A 126 6.37 -5.02 -2.93
CA GLN A 126 6.59 -3.65 -2.45
C GLN A 126 6.63 -3.54 -0.92
N TYR A 127 6.33 -4.62 -0.20
CA TYR A 127 6.32 -4.64 1.25
C TYR A 127 7.75 -4.56 1.80
N VAL A 128 7.95 -3.63 2.74
CA VAL A 128 9.22 -3.42 3.44
C VAL A 128 8.99 -3.71 4.92
N PRO A 129 9.47 -4.85 5.46
CA PRO A 129 9.27 -5.26 6.86
C PRO A 129 9.57 -4.17 7.88
N GLU A 130 10.64 -3.40 7.66
CA GLU A 130 11.12 -2.37 8.57
C GLU A 130 10.16 -1.17 8.66
N ARG A 131 9.26 -1.02 7.67
CA ARG A 131 8.22 0.03 7.65
C ARG A 131 6.92 -0.42 8.29
N ASP A 132 6.79 -1.69 8.70
CA ASP A 132 5.56 -2.21 9.29
C ASP A 132 5.55 -1.99 10.83
N PRO A 133 4.68 -1.10 11.34
CA PRO A 133 4.59 -0.85 12.78
C PRO A 133 4.09 -2.04 13.59
N TYR A 134 3.42 -3.02 12.95
CA TYR A 134 2.84 -4.21 13.59
C TYR A 134 3.79 -5.43 13.60
N GLN A 135 4.97 -5.33 12.98
CA GLN A 135 5.95 -6.42 13.01
C GLN A 135 6.60 -6.61 14.38
N GLN A 136 6.80 -5.53 15.13
CA GLN A 136 7.44 -5.58 16.45
C GLN A 136 6.54 -6.26 17.50
N GLU A 137 5.22 -6.25 17.30
CA GLU A 137 4.24 -6.83 18.22
C GLU A 137 4.14 -8.36 18.13
N GLN A 138 4.62 -8.96 17.04
CA GLN A 138 4.64 -10.42 16.85
C GLN A 138 5.86 -11.10 17.51
N GLY A 139 6.75 -10.32 18.13
CA GLY A 139 7.93 -10.79 18.89
C GLY A 139 7.74 -10.87 20.41
N GLY A 140 6.49 -10.93 20.91
CA GLY A 140 6.19 -11.13 22.34
C GLY A 140 6.62 -12.53 22.84
N PRO A 141 6.98 -12.68 24.13
CA PRO A 141 7.80 -13.79 24.62
C PRO A 141 7.16 -15.15 24.35
N ALA A 142 7.98 -16.09 23.87
CA ALA A 142 7.66 -17.50 23.77
C ALA A 142 6.99 -17.96 25.07
N ALA A 143 5.74 -18.42 24.98
CA ALA A 143 5.07 -19.09 26.07
C ALA A 143 5.99 -20.23 26.55
N PRO A 144 6.26 -20.32 27.87
CA PRO A 144 7.26 -21.23 28.40
C PRO A 144 6.88 -22.67 28.05
N GLY A 145 7.88 -23.41 27.60
CA GLY A 145 7.75 -24.78 27.15
C GLY A 145 6.99 -25.66 28.14
N GLN A 146 6.16 -26.54 27.59
CA GLN A 146 5.56 -27.67 28.27
C GLN A 146 6.68 -28.64 28.69
N GLY A 147 7.40 -28.30 29.75
CA GLY A 147 8.35 -29.17 30.43
C GLY A 147 7.60 -30.09 31.38
N GLY A 148 7.59 -31.38 31.05
CA GLY A 148 7.07 -32.43 31.93
C GLY A 148 7.94 -32.65 33.17
N GLY A 149 7.29 -33.19 34.22
CA GLY A 149 7.89 -33.64 35.48
C GLY A 149 7.63 -32.63 36.62
N THR A 150 6.93 -32.96 37.70
CA THR A 150 7.28 -34.01 38.66
C THR A 150 6.14 -34.31 39.66
N ALA A 151 6.09 -35.57 40.13
CA ALA A 151 5.63 -36.15 41.41
C ALA A 151 4.65 -35.36 42.32
N GLY A 152 3.49 -35.90 42.74
CA GLY A 152 3.29 -36.92 43.80
C GLY A 152 2.30 -36.33 44.85
N GLY A 153 1.44 -37.01 45.61
CA GLY A 153 1.06 -38.40 45.86
C GLY A 153 -0.06 -38.43 46.93
N GLY A 154 -0.58 -39.62 47.26
CA GLY A 154 -1.21 -39.96 48.55
C GLY A 154 -2.62 -39.46 48.86
N HIS A 155 -3.61 -40.37 48.86
CA HIS A 155 -4.30 -40.89 50.05
C HIS A 155 -5.24 -42.03 49.66
#